data_AF-A0A933DCY1-F1
#
_entry.id   AF-A0A933DCY1-F1
#
_cell.length_a   1.000
_cell.length_b   1.000
_cell.length_c   1.000
_cell.angle_alpha   90.00
_cell.angle_beta   90.00
_cell.angle_gamma   90.00
#
_symmetry.space_group_name_H-M   'P 1'
#
loop_
_entity.id
_entity.type
_entity.pdbx_description
1 polymer ?
#
loop_
_entity_poly.entity_id
_entity_poly.type
_entity_poly.pdbx_seq_one_letter_code
_entity_poly.pdbx_strand_id
1 'polypeptide(L)'
;MIILGWSHQSFSQEKLPVKAMIETLTAGVTKTIDLDFTPGNIIVGNPSVCNFIALREQKQITLVPKKNGNTSVTIQDLEKRNRVVITITVIVSDRAKVAAELRDLLKDVEGVKIKIIGKKVLIDGEILLPAHLNRIITVANQYSKEELGVIATLSPVAQKIIADKMQEDIHKMGHKEVRVRAVNQKFLVEGTVERGPDGDENRNAVLAIETAKTYVPDIFVTQAEKEGVIEKPSGGPPVVVNLLVVKAKPAAQPEKLVRITTHYVELSKNYAKNFAFNWSPGIQDESTIELKKGNLATTVTATVSSLIPKLNKAKTHGHARVLESSTLVVQNNSTGKLENATQIPITVFSTSGGATQQGTEFQDVGLTMEILPTTLEDSTQVRLNIAFKLKAVIDFNERGQPSISLNNINTVLIVNSGESAAIGGIVSNNLASNYNRIPSSLANNENLLFNLYRSKSFQNNKSQFVIFVTPEILQTASEGAKDLKRKFRVK
;
A
#
# COMPACT_ATOMS: atom_id res chain seq x y z
N MET A 1 -110.48 64.79 58.81
CA MET A 1 -110.31 63.32 58.88
C MET A 1 -109.47 62.91 57.67
N ILE A 2 -108.31 62.32 57.91
CA ILE A 2 -107.22 62.08 56.95
C ILE A 2 -107.61 60.94 55.99
N ILE A 3 -107.43 61.13 54.69
CA ILE A 3 -107.43 60.05 53.70
C ILE A 3 -106.13 60.12 52.90
N LEU A 4 -105.35 59.06 53.03
CA LEU A 4 -104.08 58.79 52.35
C LEU A 4 -104.30 58.45 50.88
N GLY A 5 -103.49 59.02 49.99
CA GLY A 5 -103.36 58.58 48.59
C GLY A 5 -101.93 58.09 48.34
N TRP A 6 -101.77 56.78 48.21
CA TRP A 6 -100.52 56.11 47.86
C TRP A 6 -100.17 56.34 46.39
N SER A 7 -98.93 56.70 46.10
CA SER A 7 -98.38 56.73 44.74
C SER A 7 -97.78 55.37 44.39
N HIS A 8 -98.25 54.76 43.30
CA HIS A 8 -97.57 53.64 42.66
C HIS A 8 -96.44 54.17 41.76
N GLN A 9 -95.19 54.01 42.19
CA GLN A 9 -94.05 54.02 41.28
C GLN A 9 -93.82 52.59 40.79
N SER A 10 -94.05 52.37 39.50
CA SER A 10 -93.69 51.14 38.80
C SER A 10 -92.17 51.07 38.66
N PHE A 11 -91.55 50.06 39.28
CA PHE A 11 -90.14 49.72 39.05
C PHE A 11 -90.00 49.09 37.65
N SER A 12 -89.34 49.79 36.73
CA SER A 12 -88.87 49.21 35.47
C SER A 12 -87.73 48.24 35.79
N GLN A 13 -87.86 46.96 35.43
CA GLN A 13 -86.77 45.99 35.54
C GLN A 13 -85.69 46.33 34.50
N GLU A 14 -84.60 46.91 34.95
CA GLU A 14 -83.42 47.15 34.13
C GLU A 14 -82.80 45.80 33.74
N LYS A 15 -82.85 45.47 32.44
CA LYS A 15 -82.35 44.21 31.90
C LYS A 15 -80.83 44.25 31.95
N LEU A 16 -80.23 43.61 32.95
CA LEU A 16 -78.76 43.54 33.11
C LEU A 16 -78.10 43.11 31.78
N PRO A 17 -77.07 43.84 31.31
CA PRO A 17 -76.46 43.57 30.01
C PRO A 17 -75.74 42.22 29.99
N VAL A 18 -75.91 41.46 28.90
CA VAL A 18 -75.17 40.21 28.66
C VAL A 18 -73.73 40.55 28.28
N LYS A 19 -72.76 40.08 29.04
CA LYS A 19 -71.34 40.31 28.76
C LYS A 19 -70.86 39.38 27.64
N ALA A 20 -70.46 39.95 26.50
CA ALA A 20 -69.84 39.21 25.41
C ALA A 20 -68.32 39.14 25.59
N MET A 21 -67.73 37.97 25.37
CA MET A 21 -66.28 37.72 25.43
C MET A 21 -65.84 36.92 24.20
N ILE A 22 -64.61 37.14 23.75
CA ILE A 22 -64.00 36.39 22.65
C ILE A 22 -62.70 35.79 23.19
N GLU A 23 -62.51 34.50 22.98
CA GLU A 23 -61.36 33.75 23.47
C GLU A 23 -60.75 32.87 22.38
N THR A 24 -59.45 32.98 22.19
CA THR A 24 -58.68 32.07 21.33
C THR A 24 -57.89 31.12 22.22
N LEU A 25 -58.23 29.83 22.18
CA LEU A 25 -57.67 28.82 23.07
C LEU A 25 -56.88 27.78 22.29
N THR A 26 -55.87 27.18 22.90
CA THR A 26 -55.09 26.11 22.29
C THR A 26 -55.62 24.74 22.74
N ALA A 27 -55.86 23.83 21.79
CA ALA A 27 -56.29 22.46 22.09
C ALA A 27 -55.39 21.81 23.17
N GLY A 28 -56.00 21.28 24.23
CA GLY A 28 -55.30 20.67 25.36
C GLY A 28 -54.84 21.63 26.47
N VAL A 29 -54.96 22.95 26.29
CA VAL A 29 -54.61 23.96 27.31
C VAL A 29 -55.88 24.55 27.91
N THR A 30 -56.15 24.28 29.18
CA THR A 30 -57.34 24.79 29.88
C THR A 30 -57.20 26.26 30.26
N LYS A 31 -58.30 27.01 30.25
CA LYS A 31 -58.33 28.41 30.71
C LYS A 31 -59.46 28.61 31.72
N THR A 32 -59.14 29.11 32.91
CA THR A 32 -60.14 29.46 33.93
C THR A 32 -60.51 30.94 33.83
N ILE A 33 -61.81 31.22 33.96
CA ILE A 33 -62.39 32.55 33.92
C ILE A 33 -63.20 32.76 35.20
N ASP A 34 -62.91 33.85 35.90
CA ASP A 34 -63.68 34.32 37.05
C ASP A 34 -64.98 34.99 36.61
N LEU A 35 -66.05 34.73 37.34
CA LEU A 35 -67.39 35.28 37.15
C LEU A 35 -67.77 36.12 38.36
N ASP A 36 -68.50 37.20 38.12
CA ASP A 36 -69.06 38.09 39.14
C ASP A 36 -70.33 37.51 39.79
N PHE A 37 -70.81 36.36 39.33
CA PHE A 37 -72.01 35.67 39.81
C PHE A 37 -71.79 34.15 39.88
N THR A 38 -72.64 33.46 40.64
CA THR A 38 -72.63 32.00 40.70
C THR A 38 -73.25 31.41 39.42
N PRO A 39 -72.51 30.61 38.63
CA PRO A 39 -73.00 30.09 37.36
C PRO A 39 -74.08 29.01 37.59
N GLY A 40 -75.25 29.23 37.00
CA GLY A 40 -76.36 28.28 36.95
C GLY A 40 -76.18 27.29 35.80
N ASN A 41 -76.98 27.47 34.74
CA ASN A 41 -76.94 26.64 33.54
C ASN A 41 -75.84 27.13 32.57
N ILE A 42 -75.13 26.19 31.95
CA ILE A 42 -74.07 26.49 30.98
C ILE A 42 -74.37 25.70 29.70
N ILE A 43 -74.48 26.43 28.59
CA ILE A 43 -74.82 25.89 27.28
C ILE A 43 -73.60 26.01 26.39
N VAL A 44 -73.17 24.89 25.79
CA VAL A 44 -72.04 24.83 24.87
C VAL A 44 -72.54 24.52 23.46
N GLY A 45 -72.16 25.32 22.48
CA GLY A 45 -72.55 25.10 21.08
C GLY A 45 -72.07 23.76 20.52
N ASN A 46 -70.77 23.49 20.63
CA ASN A 46 -70.15 22.22 20.22
C ASN A 46 -69.16 21.69 21.30
N PRO A 47 -69.58 20.74 22.15
CA PRO A 47 -68.75 20.19 23.23
C PRO A 47 -67.59 19.29 22.74
N SER A 48 -67.56 18.96 21.44
CA SER A 48 -66.40 18.29 20.82
C SER A 48 -65.27 19.25 20.48
N VAL A 49 -65.54 20.56 20.38
CA VAL A 49 -64.54 21.62 20.11
C VAL A 49 -63.97 22.15 21.41
N CYS A 50 -64.81 22.55 22.37
CA CYS A 50 -64.40 22.98 23.71
C CYS A 50 -65.44 22.50 24.73
N ASN A 51 -64.99 21.94 25.84
CA ASN A 51 -65.83 21.57 26.97
C ASN A 51 -65.60 22.53 28.15
N PHE A 52 -66.31 22.35 29.27
CA PHE A 52 -66.11 23.16 30.46
C PHE A 52 -66.15 22.35 31.76
N ILE A 53 -65.62 22.95 32.82
CA ILE A 53 -65.77 22.54 34.22
C ILE A 53 -66.25 23.78 34.98
N ALA A 54 -67.37 23.67 35.69
CA ALA A 54 -67.94 24.79 36.45
C ALA A 54 -67.58 24.67 37.93
N LEU A 55 -66.92 25.68 38.48
CA LEU A 55 -66.50 25.77 39.88
C LEU A 55 -67.41 26.78 40.58
N ARG A 56 -68.64 26.34 40.89
CA ARG A 56 -69.75 27.23 41.32
C ARG A 56 -69.46 27.98 42.62
N GLU A 57 -68.90 27.29 43.62
CA GLU A 57 -68.51 27.88 44.91
C GLU A 57 -67.46 28.99 44.75
N GLN A 58 -66.61 28.86 43.74
CA GLN A 58 -65.53 29.80 43.42
C GLN A 58 -65.96 30.84 42.38
N LYS A 59 -67.22 30.78 41.91
CA LYS A 59 -67.73 31.59 40.79
C LYS A 59 -66.80 31.55 39.57
N GLN A 60 -66.29 30.38 39.22
CA GLN A 60 -65.34 30.20 38.12
C GLN A 60 -65.86 29.21 37.07
N ILE A 61 -65.37 29.35 35.85
CA ILE A 61 -65.52 28.35 34.79
C ILE A 61 -64.16 28.06 34.15
N THR A 62 -63.79 26.79 34.07
CA THR A 62 -62.61 26.32 33.34
C THR A 62 -63.04 25.81 31.97
N LEU A 63 -62.58 26.47 30.92
CA LEU A 63 -62.73 26.03 29.53
C LEU A 63 -61.68 24.97 29.21
N VAL A 64 -62.10 23.87 28.56
CA VAL A 64 -61.29 22.70 28.21
C VAL A 64 -61.32 22.50 26.69
N PRO A 65 -60.41 23.13 25.93
CA PRO A 65 -60.36 23.04 24.47
C PRO A 65 -59.93 21.63 24.03
N LYS A 66 -60.66 21.03 23.09
CA LYS A 66 -60.45 19.64 22.64
C LYS A 66 -59.98 19.54 21.19
N LYS A 67 -60.67 20.19 20.24
CA LYS A 67 -60.41 20.07 18.80
C LYS A 67 -60.43 21.44 18.12
N ASN A 68 -59.73 21.56 16.99
CA ASN A 68 -59.79 22.76 16.17
C ASN A 68 -61.22 23.07 15.75
N GLY A 69 -61.59 24.35 15.78
CA GLY A 69 -62.89 24.81 15.34
C GLY A 69 -63.42 25.95 16.21
N ASN A 70 -64.64 26.39 15.90
CA ASN A 70 -65.30 27.47 16.61
C ASN A 70 -66.48 26.90 17.42
N THR A 71 -66.69 27.45 18.62
CA THR A 71 -67.85 27.14 19.46
C THR A 71 -68.17 28.36 20.33
N SER A 72 -69.29 28.33 21.04
CA SER A 72 -69.61 29.31 22.07
C SER A 72 -70.00 28.64 23.37
N VAL A 73 -69.82 29.36 24.48
CA VAL A 73 -70.28 28.98 25.83
C VAL A 73 -71.13 30.12 26.38
N THR A 74 -72.40 29.84 26.63
CA THR A 74 -73.35 30.76 27.26
C THR A 74 -73.53 30.37 28.72
N ILE A 75 -73.33 31.32 29.62
CA ILE A 75 -73.42 31.12 31.07
C ILE A 75 -74.60 31.91 31.60
N GLN A 76 -75.52 31.20 32.27
CA GLN A 76 -76.67 31.77 32.95
C GLN A 76 -76.42 31.92 34.45
N ASP A 77 -77.10 32.87 35.10
CA ASP A 77 -77.20 32.88 36.56
C ASP A 77 -78.19 31.81 37.06
N LEU A 78 -78.39 31.76 38.39
CA LEU A 78 -79.33 30.83 39.04
C LEU A 78 -80.80 31.12 38.67
N GLU A 79 -81.11 32.32 38.17
CA GLU A 79 -82.44 32.71 37.68
C GLU A 79 -82.64 32.43 36.18
N LYS A 80 -81.71 31.67 35.56
CA LYS A 80 -81.71 31.33 34.13
C LYS A 80 -81.58 32.53 33.18
N ARG A 81 -81.10 33.67 33.67
CA ARG A 81 -80.80 34.84 32.81
C ARG A 81 -79.42 34.66 32.21
N ASN A 82 -79.28 34.87 30.90
CA ASN A 82 -77.96 34.87 30.25
C ASN A 82 -77.13 36.04 30.80
N ARG A 83 -75.95 35.74 31.34
CA ARG A 83 -75.05 36.74 31.93
C ARG A 83 -73.78 36.92 31.12
N VAL A 84 -73.25 35.82 30.56
CA VAL A 84 -72.01 35.84 29.75
C VAL A 84 -72.19 34.97 28.52
N VAL A 85 -71.70 35.44 27.38
CA VAL A 85 -71.54 34.63 26.16
C VAL A 85 -70.07 34.72 25.72
N ILE A 86 -69.40 33.58 25.65
CA ILE A 86 -68.00 33.48 25.24
C ILE A 86 -67.97 32.83 23.85
N THR A 87 -67.52 33.55 22.84
CA THR A 87 -67.18 32.97 21.53
C THR A 87 -65.75 32.45 21.59
N ILE A 88 -65.57 31.16 21.30
CA ILE A 88 -64.31 30.45 21.45
C ILE A 88 -63.82 29.96 20.08
N THR A 89 -62.62 30.37 19.71
CA THR A 89 -61.86 29.79 18.60
C THR A 89 -60.79 28.88 19.17
N VAL A 90 -60.85 27.58 18.88
CA VAL A 90 -59.83 26.63 19.29
C VAL A 90 -58.83 26.41 18.17
N ILE A 91 -57.59 26.79 18.41
CA ILE A 91 -56.46 26.53 17.51
C ILE A 91 -55.66 25.31 18.02
N VAL A 92 -55.07 24.55 17.11
CA VAL A 92 -54.10 23.52 17.47
C VAL A 92 -52.74 24.18 17.36
N SER A 93 -51.92 24.14 18.42
CA SER A 93 -50.56 24.66 18.36
C SER A 93 -49.81 23.96 17.23
N ASP A 94 -48.97 24.68 16.48
CA ASP A 94 -48.25 24.09 15.33
C ASP A 94 -47.41 22.87 15.73
N ARG A 95 -46.83 22.87 16.93
CA ARG A 95 -46.13 21.72 17.52
C ARG A 95 -47.01 20.47 17.69
N ALA A 96 -48.27 20.64 18.08
CA ALA A 96 -49.21 19.52 18.21
C ALA A 96 -49.64 18.97 16.85
N LYS A 97 -49.70 19.82 15.81
CA LYS A 97 -49.88 19.38 14.42
C LYS A 97 -48.66 18.59 13.95
N VAL A 98 -47.46 19.14 14.10
CA VAL A 98 -46.18 18.47 13.76
C VAL A 98 -46.07 17.12 14.46
N ALA A 99 -46.37 17.06 15.76
CA ALA A 99 -46.32 15.80 16.50
C ALA A 99 -47.37 14.77 16.04
N ALA A 100 -48.54 15.20 15.54
CA ALA A 100 -49.55 14.31 14.98
C ALA A 100 -49.14 13.79 13.61
N GLU A 101 -48.60 14.66 12.74
CA GLU A 101 -48.09 14.32 11.43
C GLU A 101 -46.91 13.33 11.52
N LEU A 102 -45.94 13.60 12.40
CA LEU A 102 -44.82 12.69 12.64
C LEU A 102 -45.28 11.30 13.13
N ARG A 103 -46.36 11.23 13.94
CA ARG A 103 -46.91 9.94 14.40
C ARG A 103 -47.51 9.15 13.24
N ASP A 104 -48.16 9.83 12.30
CA ASP A 104 -48.71 9.16 11.13
C ASP A 104 -47.60 8.72 10.17
N LEU A 105 -46.62 9.58 9.90
CA LEU A 105 -45.49 9.29 9.00
C LEU A 105 -44.57 8.17 9.52
N LEU A 106 -44.45 8.02 10.84
CA LEU A 106 -43.56 7.04 11.50
C LEU A 106 -44.33 5.89 12.18
N LYS A 107 -45.60 5.69 11.89
CA LYS A 107 -46.43 4.66 12.54
C LYS A 107 -45.91 3.23 12.37
N ASP A 108 -45.24 2.94 11.25
CA ASP A 108 -44.68 1.62 10.93
C ASP A 108 -43.29 1.42 11.56
N VAL A 109 -42.75 2.45 12.22
CA VAL A 109 -41.43 2.38 12.84
C VAL A 109 -41.55 1.94 14.30
N GLU A 110 -41.22 0.69 14.55
CA GLU A 110 -41.14 0.14 15.89
C GLU A 110 -40.08 0.86 16.76
N GLY A 111 -40.42 1.09 18.02
CA GLY A 111 -39.53 1.71 19.01
C GLY A 111 -39.56 3.24 19.05
N VAL A 112 -40.18 3.91 18.07
CA VAL A 112 -40.28 5.38 18.03
C VAL A 112 -41.32 5.93 19.02
N LYS A 113 -40.95 7.03 19.69
CA LYS A 113 -41.77 7.80 20.61
C LYS A 113 -41.70 9.29 20.23
N ILE A 114 -42.86 9.93 20.10
CA ILE A 114 -42.95 11.36 19.77
C ILE A 114 -43.45 12.15 20.97
N LYS A 115 -42.62 13.08 21.46
CA LYS A 115 -42.87 13.90 22.65
C LYS A 115 -42.81 15.39 22.29
N ILE A 116 -43.61 16.22 22.95
CA ILE A 116 -43.52 17.69 22.83
C ILE A 116 -42.82 18.19 24.10
N ILE A 117 -41.64 18.81 23.96
CA ILE A 117 -40.85 19.33 25.09
C ILE A 117 -40.52 20.79 24.85
N GLY A 118 -41.05 21.67 25.70
CA GLY A 118 -40.86 23.11 25.56
C GLY A 118 -41.30 23.60 24.18
N LYS A 119 -40.38 24.20 23.41
CA LYS A 119 -40.64 24.70 22.05
C LYS A 119 -40.38 23.66 20.94
N LYS A 120 -39.93 22.44 21.27
CA LYS A 120 -39.56 21.40 20.29
C LYS A 120 -40.48 20.18 20.33
N VAL A 121 -40.65 19.54 19.19
CA VAL A 121 -41.10 18.14 19.10
C VAL A 121 -39.85 17.26 19.06
N LEU A 122 -39.83 16.17 19.82
CA LEU A 122 -38.72 15.22 19.86
C LEU A 122 -39.15 13.85 19.34
N ILE A 123 -38.31 13.27 18.48
CA ILE A 123 -38.36 11.87 18.07
C ILE A 123 -37.34 11.11 18.92
N ASP A 124 -37.83 10.25 19.79
CA ASP A 124 -37.09 9.47 20.79
C ASP A 124 -37.33 7.98 20.53
N GLY A 125 -36.48 7.10 21.07
CA GLY A 125 -36.65 5.64 20.96
C GLY A 125 -35.40 4.86 20.62
N GLU A 126 -35.48 3.56 20.85
CA GLU A 126 -34.47 2.58 20.40
C GLU A 126 -34.98 1.86 19.15
N ILE A 127 -34.23 1.96 18.07
CA ILE A 127 -34.61 1.46 16.75
C ILE A 127 -33.95 0.11 16.50
N LEU A 128 -34.76 -0.89 16.11
CA LEU A 128 -34.28 -2.25 15.85
C LEU A 128 -33.75 -2.43 14.42
N LEU A 129 -34.27 -1.65 13.46
CA LEU A 129 -33.98 -1.82 12.04
C LEU A 129 -33.28 -0.57 11.46
N PRO A 130 -32.13 -0.71 10.77
CA PRO A 130 -31.42 0.44 10.19
C PRO A 130 -32.26 1.24 9.18
N ALA A 131 -33.06 0.53 8.37
CA ALA A 131 -33.97 1.16 7.40
C ALA A 131 -34.97 2.12 8.07
N HIS A 132 -35.40 1.81 9.30
CA HIS A 132 -36.28 2.67 10.07
C HIS A 132 -35.58 3.94 10.54
N LEU A 133 -34.31 3.85 10.96
CA LEU A 133 -33.53 5.03 11.32
C LEU A 133 -33.36 5.97 10.12
N ASN A 134 -33.08 5.43 8.93
CA ASN A 134 -33.01 6.22 7.70
C ASN A 134 -34.34 6.95 7.43
N ARG A 135 -35.47 6.25 7.56
CA ARG A 135 -36.80 6.86 7.42
C ARG A 135 -37.03 8.00 8.42
N ILE A 136 -36.65 7.80 9.69
CA ILE A 136 -36.75 8.85 10.72
C ILE A 136 -35.95 10.08 10.30
N ILE A 137 -34.70 9.91 9.88
CA ILE A 137 -33.83 11.02 9.45
C ILE A 137 -34.41 11.73 8.23
N THR A 138 -34.86 10.98 7.23
CA THR A 138 -35.48 11.55 6.01
C THR A 138 -36.73 12.38 6.33
N VAL A 139 -37.62 11.87 7.18
CA VAL A 139 -38.81 12.61 7.64
C VAL A 139 -38.39 13.83 8.46
N ALA A 140 -37.44 13.69 9.38
CA ALA A 140 -37.01 14.78 10.25
C ALA A 140 -36.37 15.93 9.48
N ASN A 141 -35.65 15.65 8.39
CA ASN A 141 -35.01 16.67 7.54
C ASN A 141 -36.01 17.59 6.82
N GLN A 142 -37.31 17.27 6.82
CA GLN A 142 -38.34 18.13 6.26
C GLN A 142 -38.75 19.27 7.21
N TYR A 143 -38.31 19.24 8.47
CA TYR A 143 -38.65 20.21 9.50
C TYR A 143 -37.41 21.02 9.94
N SER A 144 -37.65 22.22 10.48
CA SER A 144 -36.56 23.06 11.04
C SER A 144 -35.94 22.43 12.29
N LYS A 145 -34.62 22.53 12.44
CA LYS A 145 -33.87 22.09 13.65
C LYS A 145 -34.30 22.81 14.93
N GLU A 146 -34.95 23.97 14.80
CA GLU A 146 -35.52 24.71 15.94
C GLU A 146 -36.85 24.14 16.41
N GLU A 147 -37.58 23.45 15.53
CA GLU A 147 -38.91 22.89 15.79
C GLU A 147 -38.87 21.40 16.12
N LEU A 148 -37.95 20.66 15.50
CA LEU A 148 -37.80 19.22 15.63
C LEU A 148 -36.41 18.83 16.14
N GLY A 149 -36.37 17.93 17.12
CA GLY A 149 -35.15 17.25 17.56
C GLY A 149 -35.27 15.73 17.38
N VAL A 150 -34.17 15.08 17.01
CA VAL A 150 -34.07 13.63 16.92
C VAL A 150 -33.04 13.16 17.94
N ILE A 151 -33.48 12.30 18.85
CA ILE A 151 -32.62 11.64 19.86
C ILE A 151 -32.76 10.12 19.79
N ALA A 152 -33.47 9.59 18.79
CA ALA A 152 -33.60 8.17 18.56
C ALA A 152 -32.26 7.53 18.20
N THR A 153 -32.00 6.34 18.74
CA THR A 153 -30.72 5.63 18.59
C THR A 153 -30.95 4.20 18.09
N LEU A 154 -29.95 3.59 17.47
CA LEU A 154 -30.02 2.16 17.14
C LEU A 154 -29.86 1.32 18.41
N SER A 155 -30.68 0.28 18.55
CA SER A 155 -30.55 -0.67 19.65
C SER A 155 -29.17 -1.36 19.63
N PRO A 156 -28.64 -1.80 20.79
CA PRO A 156 -27.36 -2.52 20.83
C PRO A 156 -27.33 -3.77 19.95
N VAL A 157 -28.46 -4.48 19.83
CA VAL A 157 -28.61 -5.66 18.97
C VAL A 157 -28.49 -5.28 17.50
N ALA A 158 -29.19 -4.22 17.07
CA ALA A 158 -29.10 -3.72 15.70
C ALA A 158 -27.68 -3.26 15.37
N GLN A 159 -27.02 -2.54 16.28
CA GLN A 159 -25.63 -2.14 16.11
C GLN A 159 -24.72 -3.37 15.96
N LYS A 160 -24.89 -4.41 16.77
CA LYS A 160 -24.10 -5.64 16.63
C LYS A 160 -24.31 -6.31 15.26
N ILE A 161 -25.56 -6.47 14.81
CA ILE A 161 -25.87 -7.08 13.51
C ILE A 161 -25.23 -6.29 12.37
N ILE A 162 -25.31 -4.96 12.42
CA ILE A 162 -24.68 -4.10 11.42
C ILE A 162 -23.16 -4.27 11.44
N ALA A 163 -22.53 -4.29 12.62
CA ALA A 163 -21.08 -4.49 12.75
C ALA A 163 -20.65 -5.85 12.17
N ASP A 164 -21.38 -6.91 12.50
CA ASP A 164 -21.12 -8.26 11.98
C ASP A 164 -21.24 -8.27 10.45
N LYS A 165 -22.24 -7.57 9.89
CA LYS A 165 -22.46 -7.49 8.45
C LYS A 165 -21.41 -6.65 7.72
N MET A 166 -21.00 -5.51 8.30
CA MET A 166 -19.87 -4.72 7.82
C MET A 166 -18.60 -5.58 7.76
N GLN A 167 -18.31 -6.32 8.83
CA GLN A 167 -17.13 -7.19 8.89
C GLN A 167 -17.19 -8.30 7.84
N GLU A 168 -18.34 -8.96 7.67
CA GLU A 168 -18.53 -10.01 6.68
C GLU A 168 -18.21 -9.52 5.26
N ASP A 169 -18.73 -8.35 4.88
CA ASP A 169 -18.51 -7.80 3.55
C ASP A 169 -17.07 -7.31 3.34
N ILE A 170 -16.44 -6.73 4.38
CA ILE A 170 -15.00 -6.41 4.36
C ILE A 170 -14.15 -7.67 4.19
N HIS A 171 -14.52 -8.78 4.84
CA HIS A 171 -13.84 -10.06 4.69
C HIS A 171 -13.98 -10.65 3.30
N LYS A 172 -15.17 -10.52 2.67
CA LYS A 172 -15.39 -10.96 1.28
C LYS A 172 -14.51 -10.23 0.27
N MET A 173 -14.10 -9.00 0.57
CA MET A 173 -13.12 -8.24 -0.24
C MET A 173 -11.67 -8.69 -0.01
N GLY A 174 -11.42 -9.69 0.84
CA GLY A 174 -10.09 -10.23 1.13
C GLY A 174 -9.41 -9.64 2.36
N HIS A 175 -10.04 -8.69 3.07
CA HIS A 175 -9.48 -8.04 4.26
C HIS A 175 -9.82 -8.81 5.54
N LYS A 176 -9.35 -10.06 5.65
CA LYS A 176 -9.73 -11.01 6.71
C LYS A 176 -9.29 -10.62 8.13
N GLU A 177 -8.24 -9.81 8.24
CA GLU A 177 -7.68 -9.35 9.52
C GLU A 177 -8.41 -8.12 10.09
N VAL A 178 -9.41 -7.60 9.38
CA VAL A 178 -10.24 -6.48 9.84
C VAL A 178 -11.34 -6.97 10.76
N ARG A 179 -11.62 -6.23 11.83
CA ARG A 179 -12.73 -6.47 12.74
C ARG A 179 -13.58 -5.22 12.85
N VAL A 180 -14.88 -5.39 13.05
CA VAL A 180 -15.80 -4.28 13.27
C VAL A 180 -16.51 -4.47 14.61
N ARG A 181 -16.47 -3.44 15.46
CA ARG A 181 -17.10 -3.46 16.80
C ARG A 181 -18.03 -2.29 16.99
N ALA A 182 -19.24 -2.57 17.48
CA ALA A 182 -20.16 -1.53 17.92
C ALA A 182 -19.87 -1.13 19.38
N VAL A 183 -19.53 0.14 19.62
CA VAL A 183 -19.26 0.70 20.96
C VAL A 183 -19.84 2.11 21.06
N ASN A 184 -20.73 2.37 22.02
CA ASN A 184 -21.29 3.70 22.30
C ASN A 184 -21.83 4.41 21.05
N GLN A 185 -22.65 3.71 20.25
CA GLN A 185 -23.18 4.23 18.97
C GLN A 185 -22.06 4.59 17.97
N LYS A 186 -20.95 3.86 17.98
CA LYS A 186 -19.87 3.98 16.99
C LYS A 186 -19.49 2.60 16.47
N PHE A 187 -19.07 2.54 15.22
CA PHE A 187 -18.50 1.35 14.61
C PHE A 187 -16.99 1.52 14.52
N LEU A 188 -16.26 0.83 15.38
CA LEU A 188 -14.80 0.80 15.36
C LEU A 188 -14.37 -0.23 14.32
N VAL A 189 -13.66 0.21 13.29
CA VAL A 189 -13.07 -0.66 12.26
C VAL A 189 -11.58 -0.78 12.57
N GLU A 190 -11.16 -1.92 13.09
CA GLU A 190 -9.81 -2.17 13.62
C GLU A 190 -9.15 -3.36 12.94
N GLY A 191 -7.82 -3.48 13.07
CA GLY A 191 -7.06 -4.61 12.52
C GLY A 191 -6.07 -4.17 11.44
N THR A 192 -5.64 -5.13 10.62
CA THR A 192 -4.63 -4.88 9.59
C THR A 192 -5.15 -5.09 8.19
N VAL A 193 -4.64 -4.31 7.25
CA VAL A 193 -4.92 -4.45 5.82
C VAL A 193 -3.63 -4.53 5.03
N GLU A 194 -3.64 -5.34 3.97
CA GLU A 194 -2.56 -5.38 2.99
C GLU A 194 -2.48 -4.07 2.21
N ARG A 195 -1.30 -3.74 1.67
CA ARG A 195 -1.12 -2.60 0.76
C ARG A 195 -1.94 -2.76 -0.53
N GLY A 196 -2.30 -1.64 -1.14
CA GLY A 196 -2.95 -1.64 -2.44
C GLY A 196 -2.03 -2.22 -3.54
N PRO A 197 -2.60 -2.94 -4.53
CA PRO A 197 -1.82 -3.55 -5.62
C PRO A 197 -1.18 -2.52 -6.56
N ASP A 198 -1.75 -1.31 -6.62
CA ASP A 198 -1.36 -0.27 -7.59
C ASP A 198 -0.25 0.67 -7.10
N GLY A 199 0.42 0.31 -5.99
CA GLY A 199 1.43 1.15 -5.34
C GLY A 199 0.86 2.19 -4.38
N ASP A 200 -0.46 2.42 -4.36
CA ASP A 200 -1.13 3.20 -3.30
C ASP A 200 -1.22 2.36 -2.02
N GLU A 201 -0.45 2.78 -1.01
CA GLU A 201 -0.35 2.07 0.27
C GLU A 201 -1.67 2.02 1.03
N ASN A 202 -2.54 3.02 0.86
CA ASN A 202 -3.76 3.20 1.65
C ASN A 202 -5.02 2.69 0.95
N ARG A 203 -4.98 2.36 -0.34
CA ARG A 203 -6.16 2.02 -1.14
C ARG A 203 -7.08 1.00 -0.47
N ASN A 204 -6.53 -0.09 0.05
CA ASN A 204 -7.31 -1.15 0.71
C ASN A 204 -7.91 -0.68 2.05
N ALA A 205 -7.18 0.14 2.80
CA ALA A 205 -7.71 0.75 4.03
C ALA A 205 -8.89 1.66 3.71
N VAL A 206 -8.76 2.49 2.67
CA VAL A 206 -9.83 3.38 2.21
C VAL A 206 -11.04 2.57 1.77
N LEU A 207 -10.85 1.52 0.97
CA LEU A 207 -11.93 0.66 0.50
C LEU A 207 -12.71 0.03 1.67
N ALA A 208 -12.02 -0.54 2.65
CA ALA A 208 -12.65 -1.14 3.83
C ALA A 208 -13.48 -0.11 4.62
N ILE A 209 -12.99 1.12 4.77
CA ILE A 209 -13.71 2.19 5.47
C ILE A 209 -14.90 2.70 4.67
N GLU A 210 -14.76 2.91 3.36
CA GLU A 210 -15.88 3.34 2.51
C GLU A 210 -16.98 2.26 2.48
N THR A 211 -16.62 0.98 2.42
CA THR A 211 -17.59 -0.11 2.58
C THR A 211 -18.31 -0.02 3.92
N ALA A 212 -17.61 0.18 5.04
CA ALA A 212 -18.25 0.35 6.35
C ALA A 212 -19.18 1.56 6.39
N LYS A 213 -18.81 2.68 5.74
CA LYS A 213 -19.65 3.89 5.68
C LYS A 213 -20.98 3.66 4.96
N THR A 214 -21.05 2.76 3.98
CA THR A 214 -22.32 2.46 3.27
C THR A 214 -23.44 1.93 4.18
N TYR A 215 -23.08 1.42 5.37
CA TYR A 215 -24.02 0.89 6.35
C TYR A 215 -24.54 1.91 7.35
N VAL A 216 -23.97 3.12 7.39
CA VAL A 216 -24.40 4.21 8.27
C VAL A 216 -24.93 5.37 7.43
N PRO A 217 -26.04 6.02 7.83
CA PRO A 217 -26.52 7.20 7.12
C PRO A 217 -25.53 8.35 7.26
N ASP A 218 -25.38 9.13 6.19
CA ASP A 218 -24.56 10.33 6.20
C ASP A 218 -25.07 11.32 7.26
N ILE A 219 -24.16 11.77 8.13
CA ILE A 219 -24.46 12.83 9.08
C ILE A 219 -24.39 14.15 8.30
N PHE A 220 -25.52 14.84 8.17
CA PHE A 220 -25.55 16.21 7.66
C PHE A 220 -24.77 17.13 8.60
N VAL A 221 -23.52 17.43 8.25
CA VAL A 221 -22.70 18.43 8.94
C VAL A 221 -23.09 19.81 8.40
N THR A 222 -23.59 20.68 9.26
CA THR A 222 -23.89 22.06 8.90
C THR A 222 -22.60 22.84 8.63
N GLN A 223 -22.69 23.92 7.85
CA GLN A 223 -21.53 24.77 7.54
C GLN A 223 -20.90 25.36 8.82
N ALA A 224 -21.72 25.69 9.82
CA ALA A 224 -21.29 26.13 11.15
C ALA A 224 -20.57 25.03 11.97
N GLU A 225 -20.90 23.75 11.80
CA GLU A 225 -20.18 22.62 12.42
C GLU A 225 -18.84 22.35 11.71
N LYS A 226 -18.77 22.55 10.39
CA LYS A 226 -17.53 22.48 9.61
C LYS A 226 -16.53 23.58 10.01
N GLU A 227 -17.06 24.74 10.39
CA GLU A 227 -16.29 25.91 10.82
C GLU A 227 -16.00 25.91 12.34
N GLY A 228 -16.44 24.87 13.08
CA GLY A 228 -16.15 24.70 14.51
C GLY A 228 -16.94 25.61 15.45
N VAL A 229 -18.01 26.25 14.97
CA VAL A 229 -18.81 27.23 15.72
C VAL A 229 -19.85 26.56 16.64
N ILE A 230 -20.17 25.28 16.41
CA ILE A 230 -21.15 24.50 17.18
C ILE A 230 -20.56 23.14 17.57
N GLU A 231 -20.60 22.77 18.86
CA GLU A 231 -20.28 21.42 19.32
C GLU A 231 -21.44 20.44 19.00
N LYS A 232 -21.08 19.23 18.54
CA LYS A 232 -22.05 18.17 18.21
C LYS A 232 -22.93 17.85 19.43
N PRO A 233 -24.26 17.76 19.30
CA PRO A 233 -25.09 17.16 20.34
C PRO A 233 -24.68 15.70 20.57
N SER A 234 -24.64 15.27 21.83
CA SER A 234 -24.36 13.89 22.21
C SER A 234 -25.53 12.98 21.78
N GLY A 235 -25.45 12.40 20.58
CA GLY A 235 -26.49 11.46 20.09
C GLY A 235 -26.81 11.59 18.60
N GLY A 236 -25.78 11.67 17.75
CA GLY A 236 -25.95 11.58 16.29
C GLY A 236 -26.00 10.12 15.79
N PRO A 237 -26.27 9.91 14.48
CA PRO A 237 -26.19 8.59 13.86
C PRO A 237 -24.83 7.94 14.11
N PRO A 238 -24.77 6.60 14.15
CA PRO A 238 -23.54 5.95 14.51
C PRO A 238 -22.41 6.23 13.53
N VAL A 239 -21.22 6.52 14.08
CA VAL A 239 -20.05 6.96 13.31
C VAL A 239 -19.10 5.79 13.09
N VAL A 240 -18.63 5.61 11.86
CA VAL A 240 -17.52 4.69 11.55
C VAL A 240 -16.20 5.36 11.93
N VAL A 241 -15.42 4.70 12.80
CA VAL A 241 -14.11 5.15 13.26
C VAL A 241 -13.04 4.25 12.64
N ASN A 242 -12.11 4.86 11.91
CA ASN A 242 -10.99 4.16 11.29
C ASN A 242 -9.86 3.96 12.31
N LEU A 243 -9.58 2.70 12.65
CA LEU A 243 -8.45 2.25 13.46
C LEU A 243 -7.60 1.21 12.71
N LEU A 244 -7.67 1.19 11.37
CA LEU A 244 -6.93 0.26 10.54
C LEU A 244 -5.45 0.60 10.49
N VAL A 245 -4.62 -0.44 10.47
CA VAL A 245 -3.17 -0.32 10.26
C VAL A 245 -2.79 -0.99 8.95
N VAL A 246 -2.09 -0.26 8.08
CA VAL A 246 -1.58 -0.81 6.81
C VAL A 246 -0.30 -1.60 7.08
N LYS A 247 -0.21 -2.84 6.56
CA LYS A 247 1.00 -3.64 6.69
C LYS A 247 2.18 -2.99 5.94
N ALA A 248 3.33 -2.94 6.61
CA ALA A 248 4.56 -2.45 6.00
C ALA A 248 5.02 -3.37 4.87
N LYS A 249 5.69 -2.80 3.86
CA LYS A 249 6.36 -3.60 2.82
C LYS A 249 7.35 -4.56 3.50
N PRO A 250 7.30 -5.87 3.20
CA PRO A 250 8.32 -6.80 3.68
C PRO A 250 9.71 -6.26 3.32
N ALA A 251 10.65 -6.28 4.27
CA ALA A 251 12.02 -5.87 4.00
C ALA A 251 12.57 -6.72 2.85
N ALA A 252 13.13 -6.08 1.82
CA ALA A 252 13.78 -6.79 0.73
C ALA A 252 14.84 -7.71 1.33
N GLN A 253 14.78 -9.00 1.00
CA GLN A 253 15.80 -9.94 1.46
C GLN A 253 17.15 -9.47 0.93
N PRO A 254 18.22 -9.49 1.75
CA PRO A 254 19.54 -9.08 1.29
C PRO A 254 19.91 -9.94 0.09
N GLU A 255 20.25 -9.28 -1.02
CA GLU A 255 20.64 -9.99 -2.23
C GLU A 255 21.89 -10.83 -1.97
N LYS A 256 21.90 -12.06 -2.51
CA LYS A 256 23.02 -13.00 -2.34
C LYS A 256 24.31 -12.36 -2.87
N LEU A 257 25.42 -12.57 -2.19
CA LEU A 257 26.74 -12.16 -2.67
C LEU A 257 27.39 -13.35 -3.38
N VAL A 258 28.07 -13.08 -4.50
CA VAL A 258 28.82 -14.07 -5.26
C VAL A 258 30.29 -13.67 -5.27
N ARG A 259 31.14 -14.54 -4.73
CA ARG A 259 32.59 -14.47 -4.84
C ARG A 259 33.02 -15.14 -6.12
N ILE A 260 33.82 -14.45 -6.92
CA ILE A 260 34.40 -14.98 -8.14
C ILE A 260 35.92 -15.01 -7.97
N THR A 261 36.51 -16.19 -8.13
CA THR A 261 37.97 -16.36 -8.16
C THR A 261 38.41 -16.74 -9.58
N THR A 262 39.36 -15.98 -10.12
CA THR A 262 39.91 -16.20 -11.46
C THR A 262 41.37 -16.61 -11.37
N HIS A 263 41.76 -17.66 -12.08
CA HIS A 263 43.15 -18.11 -12.18
C HIS A 263 43.61 -18.11 -13.63
N TYR A 264 44.69 -17.40 -13.92
CA TYR A 264 45.39 -17.45 -15.20
C TYR A 264 46.56 -18.43 -15.09
N VAL A 265 46.49 -19.53 -15.84
CA VAL A 265 47.39 -20.67 -15.67
C VAL A 265 48.08 -21.01 -16.99
N GLU A 266 49.40 -21.13 -16.96
CA GLU A 266 50.18 -21.77 -18.01
C GLU A 266 50.25 -23.28 -17.73
N LEU A 267 49.91 -24.09 -18.73
CA LEU A 267 49.94 -25.55 -18.70
C LEU A 267 50.86 -26.09 -19.80
N SER A 268 51.62 -27.12 -19.48
CA SER A 268 52.34 -27.90 -20.50
C SER A 268 51.35 -28.70 -21.37
N LYS A 269 51.56 -28.74 -22.69
CA LYS A 269 50.64 -29.37 -23.67
C LYS A 269 50.28 -30.83 -23.34
N ASN A 270 51.17 -31.58 -22.70
CA ASN A 270 50.95 -32.99 -22.35
C ASN A 270 50.07 -33.17 -21.10
N TYR A 271 50.00 -32.17 -20.21
CA TYR A 271 49.27 -32.26 -18.95
C TYR A 271 47.85 -31.70 -19.03
N ALA A 272 47.56 -30.80 -19.98
CA ALA A 272 46.20 -30.31 -20.24
C ALA A 272 45.20 -31.45 -20.55
N LYS A 273 45.66 -32.53 -21.18
CA LYS A 273 44.85 -33.74 -21.44
C LYS A 273 44.49 -34.54 -20.18
N ASN A 274 45.24 -34.36 -19.10
CA ASN A 274 45.01 -35.05 -17.82
C ASN A 274 44.03 -34.30 -16.91
N PHE A 275 43.67 -33.07 -17.26
CA PHE A 275 42.50 -32.42 -16.69
C PHE A 275 41.27 -33.06 -17.34
N ALA A 276 40.57 -33.92 -16.61
CA ALA A 276 39.32 -34.55 -17.02
C ALA A 276 38.20 -33.48 -17.09
N PHE A 277 38.23 -32.65 -18.13
CA PHE A 277 37.21 -31.64 -18.39
C PHE A 277 35.89 -32.32 -18.74
N ASN A 278 34.84 -31.99 -17.99
CA ASN A 278 33.48 -32.39 -18.35
C ASN A 278 32.91 -31.29 -19.25
N TRP A 279 32.56 -31.66 -20.48
CA TRP A 279 31.97 -30.76 -21.46
C TRP A 279 30.46 -30.93 -21.45
N SER A 280 29.73 -29.90 -21.01
CA SER A 280 28.26 -29.89 -21.07
C SER A 280 27.80 -28.83 -22.07
N PRO A 281 26.89 -29.14 -23.01
CA PRO A 281 26.24 -28.12 -23.82
C PRO A 281 25.34 -27.27 -22.92
N GLY A 282 25.50 -25.94 -22.96
CA GLY A 282 24.58 -25.01 -22.33
C GLY A 282 23.37 -24.79 -23.22
N ILE A 283 22.19 -25.24 -22.80
CA ILE A 283 20.92 -24.97 -23.48
C ILE A 283 20.42 -23.62 -22.96
N GLN A 284 20.27 -22.62 -23.84
CA GLN A 284 19.57 -21.39 -23.51
C GLN A 284 18.06 -21.65 -23.62
N ASP A 285 17.39 -21.54 -22.48
CA ASP A 285 15.96 -21.75 -22.32
C ASP A 285 15.20 -20.56 -22.92
N GLU A 286 14.88 -20.64 -24.21
CA GLU A 286 13.74 -20.04 -24.90
C GLU A 286 13.79 -20.41 -26.39
N SER A 287 13.21 -21.57 -26.76
CA SER A 287 12.55 -21.86 -28.04
C SER A 287 12.35 -23.36 -28.23
N THR A 288 11.13 -23.74 -28.60
CA THR A 288 10.79 -25.06 -29.17
C THR A 288 11.79 -25.44 -30.26
N ILE A 289 12.35 -26.65 -30.17
CA ILE A 289 13.31 -27.18 -31.13
C ILE A 289 12.57 -27.55 -32.43
N GLU A 290 12.50 -26.62 -33.39
CA GLU A 290 12.33 -26.95 -34.80
C GLU A 290 13.71 -27.13 -35.44
N LEU A 291 14.03 -28.37 -35.82
CA LEU A 291 15.25 -28.72 -36.56
C LEU A 291 15.16 -28.17 -37.99
N LYS A 292 15.48 -26.89 -38.18
CA LYS A 292 15.88 -26.37 -39.50
C LYS A 292 17.39 -26.12 -39.52
N LYS A 293 17.98 -26.69 -40.56
CA LYS A 293 19.41 -26.76 -40.88
C LYS A 293 20.00 -25.34 -41.05
N GLY A 294 20.41 -24.70 -39.95
CA GLY A 294 21.07 -23.39 -39.96
C GLY A 294 21.55 -22.95 -38.56
N ASN A 295 22.85 -22.70 -38.44
CA ASN A 295 23.61 -22.13 -37.31
C ASN A 295 22.97 -22.18 -35.90
N LEU A 296 23.31 -23.23 -35.14
CA LEU A 296 23.19 -23.26 -33.69
C LEU A 296 24.46 -22.67 -33.05
N ALA A 297 24.33 -21.58 -32.30
CA ALA A 297 25.37 -21.11 -31.39
C ALA A 297 25.31 -21.92 -30.09
N THR A 298 25.84 -23.14 -30.10
CA THR A 298 25.97 -23.97 -28.88
C THR A 298 27.16 -23.47 -28.07
N THR A 299 26.94 -22.85 -26.90
CA THR A 299 28.03 -22.52 -25.97
C THR A 299 28.44 -23.78 -25.21
N VAL A 300 29.66 -24.25 -25.46
CA VAL A 300 30.24 -25.44 -24.84
C VAL A 300 31.02 -25.01 -23.59
N THR A 301 30.59 -25.46 -22.41
CA THR A 301 31.25 -25.12 -21.12
C THR A 301 32.10 -26.30 -20.64
N ALA A 302 33.39 -26.06 -20.39
CA ALA A 302 34.29 -27.02 -19.74
C ALA A 302 34.34 -26.76 -18.23
N THR A 303 33.85 -27.69 -17.42
CA THR A 303 33.93 -27.62 -15.96
C THR A 303 35.00 -28.56 -15.40
N VAL A 304 35.59 -28.17 -14.28
CA VAL A 304 36.60 -28.93 -13.53
C VAL A 304 36.27 -28.86 -12.05
N SER A 305 35.95 -30.02 -11.47
CA SER A 305 35.85 -30.18 -10.02
C SER A 305 37.23 -30.20 -9.36
N SER A 306 37.33 -29.59 -8.18
CA SER A 306 38.54 -29.59 -7.34
C SER A 306 39.79 -29.09 -8.08
N LEU A 307 39.69 -27.92 -8.73
CA LEU A 307 40.79 -27.30 -9.47
C LEU A 307 42.05 -27.12 -8.62
N ILE A 308 41.91 -26.59 -7.40
CA ILE A 308 43.07 -26.22 -6.55
C ILE A 308 44.00 -27.42 -6.26
N PRO A 309 43.53 -28.58 -5.78
CA PRO A 309 44.37 -29.76 -5.61
C PRO A 309 45.05 -30.25 -6.90
N LYS A 310 44.31 -30.28 -8.02
CA LYS A 310 44.84 -30.71 -9.33
C LYS A 310 45.92 -29.75 -9.83
N LEU A 311 45.72 -28.45 -9.64
CA LEU A 311 46.65 -27.40 -9.99
C LEU A 311 47.92 -27.46 -9.13
N ASN A 312 47.80 -27.70 -7.82
CA ASN A 312 48.97 -27.87 -6.93
C ASN A 312 49.81 -29.10 -7.30
N LYS A 313 49.17 -30.21 -7.66
CA LYS A 313 49.87 -31.40 -8.18
C LYS A 313 50.58 -31.10 -9.51
N ALA A 314 49.94 -30.36 -10.41
CA ALA A 314 50.54 -29.96 -11.67
C ALA A 314 51.75 -29.02 -11.47
N LYS A 315 51.65 -28.07 -10.53
CA LYS A 315 52.75 -27.16 -10.16
C LYS A 315 53.96 -27.90 -9.58
N THR A 316 53.73 -28.80 -8.62
CA THR A 316 54.81 -29.58 -7.98
C THR A 316 55.58 -30.46 -8.97
N HIS A 317 54.93 -30.92 -10.03
CA HIS A 317 55.54 -31.72 -11.09
C HIS A 317 56.03 -30.87 -12.29
N GLY A 318 56.02 -29.54 -12.17
CA GLY A 318 56.52 -28.64 -13.22
C GLY A 318 55.64 -28.55 -14.47
N HIS A 319 54.40 -29.03 -14.41
CA HIS A 319 53.47 -29.09 -15.54
C HIS A 319 52.50 -27.91 -15.63
N ALA A 320 52.42 -27.10 -14.57
CA ALA A 320 51.59 -25.91 -14.51
C ALA A 320 52.28 -24.76 -13.77
N ARG A 321 52.03 -23.54 -14.21
CA ARG A 321 52.46 -22.30 -13.53
C ARG A 321 51.27 -21.35 -13.44
N VAL A 322 50.93 -20.92 -12.23
CA VAL A 322 49.90 -19.90 -12.02
C VAL A 322 50.56 -18.54 -12.19
N LEU A 323 50.04 -17.76 -13.12
CA LEU A 323 50.58 -16.46 -13.49
C LEU A 323 49.90 -15.34 -12.71
N GLU A 324 48.57 -15.46 -12.59
CA GLU A 324 47.76 -14.47 -11.91
C GLU A 324 46.57 -15.13 -11.21
N SER A 325 46.19 -14.59 -10.06
CA SER A 325 45.03 -15.03 -9.29
C SER A 325 44.32 -13.82 -8.72
N SER A 326 43.07 -13.61 -9.11
CA SER A 326 42.28 -12.44 -8.73
C SER A 326 40.96 -12.88 -8.09
N THR A 327 40.45 -12.09 -7.15
CA THR A 327 39.17 -12.38 -6.47
C THR A 327 38.32 -11.12 -6.41
N LEU A 328 37.04 -11.27 -6.77
CA LEU A 328 36.05 -10.20 -6.76
C LEU A 328 34.79 -10.70 -6.03
N VAL A 329 34.18 -9.86 -5.19
CA VAL A 329 32.89 -10.16 -4.55
C VAL A 329 31.87 -9.17 -5.09
N VAL A 330 30.77 -9.68 -5.63
CA VAL A 330 29.74 -8.89 -6.31
C VAL A 330 28.37 -9.32 -5.81
N GLN A 331 27.43 -8.36 -5.73
CA GLN A 331 26.04 -8.65 -5.46
C GLN A 331 25.40 -9.37 -6.65
N ASN A 332 24.50 -10.32 -6.38
CA ASN A 332 23.75 -11.01 -7.42
C ASN A 332 23.06 -9.99 -8.34
N ASN A 333 23.06 -10.24 -9.64
CA ASN A 333 22.50 -9.34 -10.67
C ASN A 333 23.15 -7.95 -10.76
N SER A 334 24.30 -7.71 -10.11
CA SER A 334 25.09 -6.50 -10.30
C SER A 334 26.39 -6.80 -11.05
N THR A 335 26.83 -5.87 -11.89
CA THR A 335 28.10 -6.00 -12.60
C THR A 335 29.27 -5.60 -11.70
N GLY A 336 30.29 -6.45 -11.63
CA GLY A 336 31.56 -6.15 -10.97
C GLY A 336 32.69 -6.00 -11.99
N LYS A 337 33.60 -5.05 -11.74
CA LYS A 337 34.79 -4.81 -12.56
C LYS A 337 36.05 -4.97 -11.71
N LEU A 338 37.04 -5.67 -12.26
CA LEU A 338 38.39 -5.81 -11.72
C LEU A 338 39.40 -5.39 -12.78
N GLU A 339 40.29 -4.47 -12.43
CA GLU A 339 41.30 -3.93 -13.34
C GLU A 339 42.65 -3.87 -12.62
N ASN A 340 43.66 -4.49 -13.23
CA ASN A 340 45.03 -4.54 -12.76
C ASN A 340 45.95 -4.29 -13.96
N ALA A 341 46.30 -3.02 -14.17
CA ALA A 341 47.07 -2.59 -15.33
C ALA A 341 48.28 -1.74 -14.92
N THR A 342 49.33 -1.81 -15.73
CA THR A 342 50.53 -0.98 -15.67
C THR A 342 50.65 -0.22 -16.98
N GLN A 343 51.02 1.06 -16.90
CA GLN A 343 51.24 1.87 -18.09
C GLN A 343 52.67 1.72 -18.58
N ILE A 344 52.82 1.42 -19.86
CA ILE A 344 54.12 1.45 -20.54
C ILE A 344 54.18 2.61 -21.53
N PRO A 345 55.27 3.39 -21.54
CA PRO A 345 55.45 4.45 -22.51
C PRO A 345 55.77 3.85 -23.89
N ILE A 346 55.11 4.35 -24.92
CA ILE A 346 55.39 4.09 -26.33
C ILE A 346 55.74 5.39 -27.02
N THR A 347 56.76 5.36 -27.87
CA THR A 347 57.14 6.53 -28.67
C THR A 347 56.21 6.64 -29.87
N VAL A 348 55.59 7.79 -30.06
CA VAL A 348 54.74 8.10 -31.21
C VAL A 348 55.36 9.22 -32.03
N PHE A 349 55.17 9.21 -33.34
CA PHE A 349 55.64 10.26 -34.24
C PHE A 349 54.43 10.97 -34.83
N SER A 350 54.38 12.29 -34.70
CA SER A 350 53.34 13.13 -35.30
C SER A 350 53.99 14.09 -36.28
N THR A 351 53.42 14.21 -37.48
CA THR A 351 53.90 15.14 -38.50
C THR A 351 52.95 16.33 -38.56
N SER A 352 53.42 17.50 -38.12
CA SER A 352 52.68 18.76 -38.19
C SER A 352 53.54 19.80 -38.90
N GLY A 353 53.03 20.40 -39.98
CA GLY A 353 53.73 21.47 -40.70
C GLY A 353 55.04 21.06 -41.39
N GLY A 354 55.20 19.79 -41.76
CA GLY A 354 56.39 19.28 -42.46
C GLY A 354 57.55 18.85 -41.56
N ALA A 355 57.45 19.04 -40.23
CA ALA A 355 58.40 18.52 -39.25
C ALA A 355 57.82 17.28 -38.53
N THR A 356 58.64 16.25 -38.34
CA THR A 356 58.29 15.07 -37.53
C THR A 356 58.63 15.35 -36.06
N GLN A 357 57.62 15.38 -35.20
CA GLN A 357 57.79 15.51 -33.75
C GLN A 357 57.65 14.14 -33.09
N GLN A 358 58.55 13.83 -32.16
CA GLN A 358 58.51 12.61 -31.34
C GLN A 358 57.78 12.91 -30.02
N GLY A 359 56.70 12.19 -29.77
CA GLY A 359 55.94 12.22 -28.52
C GLY A 359 56.03 10.90 -27.76
N THR A 360 55.54 10.90 -26.53
CA THR A 360 55.36 9.70 -25.71
C THR A 360 53.88 9.54 -25.43
N GLU A 361 53.32 8.36 -25.73
CA GLU A 361 51.97 7.95 -25.36
C GLU A 361 52.06 6.80 -24.36
N PHE A 362 51.07 6.65 -23.48
CA PHE A 362 51.04 5.56 -22.51
C PHE A 362 50.01 4.53 -22.92
N GLN A 363 50.41 3.26 -22.91
CA GLN A 363 49.52 2.14 -23.18
C GLN A 363 49.37 1.28 -21.92
N ASP A 364 48.13 1.03 -21.51
CA ASP A 364 47.85 0.11 -20.40
C ASP A 364 48.11 -1.33 -20.83
N VAL A 365 48.93 -2.04 -20.06
CA VAL A 365 49.16 -3.50 -20.14
C VAL A 365 48.80 -4.15 -18.81
N GLY A 366 47.99 -5.19 -18.86
CA GLY A 366 47.50 -5.90 -17.68
C GLY A 366 46.14 -6.54 -17.91
N LEU A 367 45.47 -6.90 -16.81
CA LEU A 367 44.22 -7.63 -16.79
C LEU A 367 43.04 -6.70 -16.52
N THR A 368 41.97 -6.85 -17.31
CA THR A 368 40.67 -6.25 -17.05
C THR A 368 39.61 -7.33 -17.15
N MET A 369 38.74 -7.42 -16.14
CA MET A 369 37.65 -8.39 -16.08
C MET A 369 36.37 -7.70 -15.61
N GLU A 370 35.31 -7.85 -16.38
CA GLU A 370 33.96 -7.43 -16.02
C GLU A 370 33.08 -8.68 -15.95
N ILE A 371 32.28 -8.78 -14.90
CA ILE A 371 31.48 -9.98 -14.64
C ILE A 371 30.13 -9.64 -14.03
N LEU A 372 29.08 -10.24 -14.58
CA LEU A 372 27.71 -10.18 -14.06
C LEU A 372 27.29 -11.60 -13.63
N PRO A 373 27.22 -11.88 -12.32
CA PRO A 373 26.71 -13.13 -11.79
C PRO A 373 25.18 -13.08 -11.61
N THR A 374 24.51 -14.15 -12.03
CA THR A 374 23.08 -14.37 -11.80
C THR A 374 22.88 -15.76 -11.19
N THR A 375 22.48 -15.82 -9.93
CA THR A 375 22.10 -17.07 -9.26
C THR A 375 20.76 -17.55 -9.79
N LEU A 376 20.67 -18.82 -10.18
CA LEU A 376 19.42 -19.45 -10.61
C LEU A 376 18.61 -19.85 -9.36
N GLU A 377 17.30 -19.58 -9.36
CA GLU A 377 16.39 -19.82 -8.22
C GLU A 377 16.53 -21.25 -7.68
N ASP A 378 16.60 -21.38 -6.35
CA ASP A 378 16.74 -22.63 -5.58
C ASP A 378 17.87 -23.60 -5.99
N SER A 379 18.82 -23.13 -6.80
CA SER A 379 19.94 -23.94 -7.28
C SER A 379 21.28 -23.49 -6.69
N THR A 380 22.28 -24.38 -6.74
CA THR A 380 23.68 -24.04 -6.49
C THR A 380 24.35 -23.44 -7.72
N GLN A 381 23.63 -23.19 -8.81
CA GLN A 381 24.18 -22.76 -10.09
C GLN A 381 24.22 -21.23 -10.21
N VAL A 382 25.31 -20.75 -10.79
CA VAL A 382 25.53 -19.34 -11.09
C VAL A 382 25.79 -19.20 -12.59
N ARG A 383 24.94 -18.43 -13.26
CA ARG A 383 25.20 -17.94 -14.61
C ARG A 383 26.18 -16.78 -14.52
N LEU A 384 27.28 -16.84 -15.26
CA LEU A 384 28.32 -15.82 -15.32
C LEU A 384 28.39 -15.28 -16.74
N ASN A 385 28.13 -13.98 -16.90
CA ASN A 385 28.48 -13.25 -18.12
C ASN A 385 29.83 -12.55 -17.88
N ILE A 386 30.84 -12.92 -18.64
CA ILE A 386 32.24 -12.56 -18.40
C ILE A 386 32.82 -11.87 -19.64
N ALA A 387 33.34 -10.66 -19.45
CA ALA A 387 34.19 -9.96 -20.40
C ALA A 387 35.60 -9.84 -19.81
N PHE A 388 36.57 -10.52 -20.40
CA PHE A 388 37.96 -10.60 -19.93
C PHE A 388 38.92 -10.10 -21.00
N LYS A 389 39.87 -9.25 -20.59
CA LYS A 389 40.95 -8.73 -21.42
C LYS A 389 42.27 -8.88 -20.69
N LEU A 390 43.28 -9.41 -21.37
CA LEU A 390 44.67 -9.43 -20.89
C LEU A 390 45.59 -8.86 -21.96
N LYS A 391 46.29 -7.79 -21.61
CA LYS A 391 47.34 -7.19 -22.43
C LYS A 391 48.70 -7.49 -21.81
N ALA A 392 49.63 -8.07 -22.57
CA ALA A 392 50.96 -8.41 -22.08
C ALA A 392 52.04 -7.97 -23.08
N VAL A 393 53.18 -7.49 -22.59
CA VAL A 393 54.36 -7.23 -23.42
C VAL A 393 55.03 -8.56 -23.74
N ILE A 394 55.23 -8.85 -25.03
CA ILE A 394 55.78 -10.12 -25.49
C ILE A 394 57.19 -9.99 -26.08
N ASP A 395 57.56 -8.81 -26.57
CA ASP A 395 58.89 -8.56 -27.13
C ASP A 395 59.17 -7.04 -27.19
N PHE A 396 60.42 -6.66 -27.48
CA PHE A 396 60.81 -5.29 -27.82
C PHE A 396 61.50 -5.29 -29.19
N ASN A 397 61.14 -4.35 -30.07
CA ASN A 397 61.83 -4.21 -31.35
C ASN A 397 63.24 -3.60 -31.18
N GLU A 398 64.02 -3.53 -32.26
CA GLU A 398 65.39 -2.97 -32.28
C GLU A 398 65.47 -1.50 -31.79
N ARG A 399 64.34 -0.79 -31.73
CA ARG A 399 64.21 0.59 -31.23
C ARG A 399 63.70 0.67 -29.80
N GLY A 400 63.58 -0.46 -29.10
CA GLY A 400 63.11 -0.54 -27.72
C GLY A 400 61.60 -0.35 -27.55
N GLN A 401 60.80 -0.46 -28.62
CA GLN A 401 59.33 -0.34 -28.54
C GLN A 401 58.69 -1.69 -28.21
N PRO A 402 57.74 -1.75 -27.26
CA PRO A 402 57.11 -2.99 -26.84
C PRO A 402 56.12 -3.51 -27.88
N SER A 403 56.18 -4.80 -28.17
CA SER A 403 55.10 -5.55 -28.85
C SER A 403 54.12 -6.05 -27.80
N ILE A 404 52.83 -5.72 -27.96
CA ILE A 404 51.78 -6.04 -26.98
C ILE A 404 50.86 -7.12 -27.56
N SER A 405 50.70 -8.21 -26.83
CA SER A 405 49.69 -9.24 -27.07
C SER A 405 48.39 -8.88 -26.34
N LEU A 406 47.25 -9.01 -27.02
CA LEU A 406 45.92 -8.82 -26.45
C LEU A 406 45.11 -10.12 -26.55
N ASN A 407 44.64 -10.58 -25.39
CA ASN A 407 43.71 -11.70 -25.27
C ASN A 407 42.36 -11.16 -24.82
N ASN A 408 41.32 -11.32 -25.65
CA ASN A 408 39.98 -10.80 -25.37
C ASN A 408 38.96 -11.94 -25.44
N ILE A 409 38.22 -12.15 -24.35
CA ILE A 409 37.26 -13.25 -24.18
C ILE A 409 35.94 -12.66 -23.71
N ASN A 410 34.86 -12.94 -24.44
CA ASN A 410 33.49 -12.63 -24.02
C ASN A 410 32.72 -13.95 -24.03
N THR A 411 32.19 -14.36 -22.88
CA THR A 411 31.53 -15.67 -22.75
C THR A 411 30.46 -15.65 -21.67
N VAL A 412 29.47 -16.52 -21.85
CA VAL A 412 28.41 -16.78 -20.87
C VAL A 412 28.42 -18.25 -20.52
N LEU A 413 28.45 -18.59 -19.24
CA LEU A 413 28.52 -19.97 -18.77
C LEU A 413 27.77 -20.16 -17.45
N ILE A 414 27.33 -21.38 -17.19
CA ILE A 414 26.63 -21.76 -15.96
C ILE A 414 27.53 -22.74 -15.20
N VAL A 415 27.83 -22.43 -13.95
CA VAL A 415 28.75 -23.21 -13.10
C VAL A 415 28.16 -23.36 -11.71
N ASN A 416 28.36 -24.52 -11.10
CA ASN A 416 27.97 -24.74 -9.71
C ASN A 416 28.89 -23.94 -8.76
N SER A 417 28.31 -23.43 -7.68
CA SER A 417 29.03 -22.78 -6.60
C SER A 417 30.13 -23.71 -6.06
N GLY A 418 31.38 -23.26 -6.10
CA GLY A 418 32.58 -24.02 -5.68
C GLY A 418 33.26 -24.81 -6.79
N GLU A 419 32.66 -24.92 -7.98
CA GLU A 419 33.28 -25.56 -9.15
C GLU A 419 33.97 -24.54 -10.06
N SER A 420 34.98 -24.97 -10.81
CA SER A 420 35.70 -24.09 -11.73
C SER A 420 35.32 -24.38 -13.17
N ALA A 421 35.10 -23.35 -13.99
CA ALA A 421 35.02 -23.47 -15.43
C ALA A 421 36.28 -22.94 -16.11
N ALA A 422 36.72 -23.62 -17.17
CA ALA A 422 37.71 -23.08 -18.09
C ALA A 422 37.00 -22.22 -19.14
N ILE A 423 37.31 -20.93 -19.17
CA ILE A 423 36.57 -19.94 -19.97
C ILE A 423 37.28 -19.55 -21.27
N GLY A 424 38.54 -19.96 -21.42
CA GLY A 424 39.31 -19.77 -22.63
C GLY A 424 40.74 -20.30 -22.49
N GLY A 425 41.40 -20.54 -23.64
CA GLY A 425 42.81 -20.89 -23.65
C GLY A 425 43.51 -20.59 -24.98
N ILE A 426 44.79 -20.25 -24.90
CA ILE A 426 45.63 -19.85 -26.04
C ILE A 426 46.80 -20.81 -26.15
N VAL A 427 47.00 -21.35 -27.35
CA VAL A 427 48.13 -22.20 -27.67
C VAL A 427 49.22 -21.33 -28.29
N SER A 428 50.31 -21.09 -27.55
CA SER A 428 51.49 -20.44 -28.12
C SER A 428 52.46 -21.51 -28.63
N ASN A 429 52.93 -21.36 -29.86
CA ASN A 429 53.87 -22.28 -30.50
C ASN A 429 55.11 -21.51 -30.92
N ASN A 430 56.20 -21.63 -30.16
CA ASN A 430 57.49 -21.07 -30.54
C ASN A 430 58.34 -22.19 -31.14
N LEU A 431 58.48 -22.20 -32.47
CA LEU A 431 59.39 -23.11 -33.18
C LEU A 431 60.68 -22.35 -33.50
N ALA A 432 61.70 -22.50 -32.66
CA ALA A 432 63.05 -22.06 -32.99
C ALA A 432 63.87 -23.25 -33.51
N SER A 433 64.33 -23.17 -34.76
CA SER A 433 65.25 -24.16 -35.36
C SER A 433 66.60 -23.46 -35.58
N ASN A 434 67.60 -23.80 -34.75
CA ASN A 434 68.98 -23.36 -34.97
C ASN A 434 69.72 -24.44 -35.77
N TYR A 435 70.11 -24.13 -37.01
CA TYR A 435 70.89 -25.03 -37.86
C TYR A 435 72.35 -24.56 -37.91
N ASN A 436 73.28 -25.32 -37.33
CA ASN A 436 74.71 -25.05 -37.50
C ASN A 436 75.12 -25.41 -38.94
N ARG A 437 75.51 -24.43 -39.76
CA ARG A 437 76.17 -24.67 -41.07
C ARG A 437 77.66 -24.98 -40.85
N ILE A 438 78.20 -25.88 -41.67
CA ILE A 438 79.63 -26.21 -41.70
C ILE A 438 80.40 -24.98 -42.22
N PRO A 439 81.54 -24.58 -41.61
CA PRO A 439 82.38 -23.51 -42.14
C PRO A 439 82.81 -23.82 -43.58
N SER A 440 82.76 -22.83 -44.47
CA SER A 440 83.03 -23.00 -45.92
C SER A 440 84.43 -23.53 -46.24
N SER A 441 85.37 -23.48 -45.29
CA SER A 441 86.73 -24.02 -45.42
C SER A 441 86.82 -25.55 -45.40
N LEU A 442 85.75 -26.26 -45.01
CA LEU A 442 85.72 -27.72 -44.86
C LEU A 442 84.87 -28.44 -45.93
N ALA A 443 84.33 -27.72 -46.91
CA ALA A 443 83.40 -28.27 -47.91
C ALA A 443 84.07 -29.06 -49.07
N ASN A 444 85.40 -28.96 -49.25
CA ASN A 444 86.09 -29.43 -50.45
C ASN A 444 87.07 -30.61 -50.22
N ASN A 445 86.95 -31.38 -49.14
CA ASN A 445 87.78 -32.57 -48.94
C ASN A 445 86.98 -33.84 -49.26
N GLU A 446 87.36 -34.55 -50.33
CA GLU A 446 86.66 -35.73 -50.87
C GLU A 446 86.86 -37.02 -50.05
N ASN A 447 87.38 -36.96 -48.81
CA ASN A 447 87.53 -38.12 -47.95
C ASN A 447 87.33 -37.78 -46.48
N LEU A 448 86.10 -37.93 -45.96
CA LEU A 448 85.83 -37.84 -44.52
C LEU A 448 84.77 -38.87 -44.08
N LEU A 449 85.25 -39.98 -43.52
CA LEU A 449 84.49 -41.04 -42.82
C LEU A 449 83.97 -40.61 -41.43
N PHE A 450 83.42 -39.39 -41.28
CA PHE A 450 82.91 -38.92 -40.00
C PHE A 450 81.48 -38.37 -40.12
N ASN A 451 80.51 -39.24 -39.86
CA ASN A 451 79.12 -38.87 -39.56
C ASN A 451 78.98 -38.50 -38.07
N LEU A 452 79.80 -37.56 -37.59
CA LEU A 452 79.88 -37.21 -36.18
C LEU A 452 79.12 -35.91 -35.91
N TYR A 453 77.98 -36.06 -35.22
CA TYR A 453 77.26 -35.04 -34.45
C TYR A 453 76.67 -33.84 -35.21
N ARG A 454 75.58 -34.11 -35.93
CA ARG A 454 74.47 -33.14 -36.02
C ARG A 454 73.64 -33.23 -34.74
N SER A 455 73.96 -32.45 -33.71
CA SER A 455 73.03 -32.28 -32.59
C SER A 455 71.82 -31.48 -33.06
N LYS A 456 70.73 -32.16 -33.41
CA LYS A 456 69.40 -31.53 -33.46
C LYS A 456 69.04 -31.11 -32.03
N SER A 457 69.29 -29.86 -31.63
CA SER A 457 68.57 -29.32 -30.47
C SER A 457 67.18 -28.88 -30.97
N PHE A 458 66.18 -29.71 -30.70
CA PHE A 458 64.77 -29.41 -30.97
C PHE A 458 64.16 -28.97 -29.64
N GLN A 459 64.29 -27.70 -29.28
CA GLN A 459 63.72 -27.19 -28.03
C GLN A 459 62.23 -26.89 -28.24
N ASN A 460 61.40 -27.90 -28.00
CA ASN A 460 59.95 -27.85 -28.21
C ASN A 460 59.23 -27.39 -26.94
N ASN A 461 59.34 -26.10 -26.58
CA ASN A 461 58.58 -25.52 -25.47
C ASN A 461 57.17 -25.14 -25.94
N LYS A 462 56.22 -26.06 -25.78
CA LYS A 462 54.79 -25.85 -26.07
C LYS A 462 54.02 -25.56 -24.79
N SER A 463 53.68 -24.30 -24.56
CA SER A 463 52.86 -23.84 -23.44
C SER A 463 51.45 -23.45 -23.89
N GLN A 464 50.45 -23.82 -23.09
CA GLN A 464 49.04 -23.46 -23.28
C GLN A 464 48.59 -22.62 -22.09
N PHE A 465 47.98 -21.47 -22.35
CA PHE A 465 47.40 -20.66 -21.29
C PHE A 465 45.93 -21.01 -21.16
N VAL A 466 45.43 -21.17 -19.93
CA VAL A 466 44.02 -21.45 -19.63
C VAL A 466 43.56 -20.53 -18.51
N ILE A 467 42.37 -19.96 -18.66
CA ILE A 467 41.74 -19.12 -17.64
C ILE A 467 40.64 -19.94 -16.97
N PHE A 468 40.72 -20.07 -15.65
CA PHE A 468 39.70 -20.71 -14.83
C PHE A 468 38.93 -19.68 -14.02
N VAL A 469 37.62 -19.84 -13.93
CA VAL A 469 36.72 -19.02 -13.11
C VAL A 469 35.93 -19.90 -12.17
N THR A 470 35.88 -19.54 -10.90
CA THR A 470 35.22 -20.30 -9.82
C THR A 470 34.25 -19.37 -9.10
N PRO A 471 32.92 -19.47 -9.31
CA PRO A 471 31.93 -18.76 -8.52
C PRO A 471 31.68 -19.46 -7.18
N GLU A 472 31.32 -18.68 -6.17
CA GLU A 472 30.96 -19.17 -4.84
C GLU A 472 29.91 -18.25 -4.21
N ILE A 473 28.75 -18.81 -3.89
CA ILE A 473 27.64 -18.08 -3.27
C ILE A 473 27.93 -17.92 -1.78
N LEU A 474 27.98 -16.68 -1.29
CA LEU A 474 28.22 -16.35 0.11
C LEU A 474 26.88 -16.17 0.82
N GLN A 475 26.74 -16.73 2.02
CA GLN A 475 25.50 -16.62 2.79
C GLN A 475 25.37 -15.27 3.50
N THR A 476 26.50 -14.61 3.80
CA THR A 476 26.52 -13.29 4.46
C THR A 476 27.66 -12.39 4.00
N ALA A 477 27.48 -11.07 4.11
CA ALA A 477 28.55 -10.09 3.86
C ALA A 477 29.75 -10.23 4.81
N SER A 478 29.51 -10.69 6.04
CA SER A 478 30.57 -10.92 7.05
C SER A 478 31.52 -12.05 6.63
N GLU A 479 30.99 -13.10 6.00
CA GLU A 479 31.76 -14.24 5.49
C GLU A 479 32.68 -13.81 4.33
N GLY A 480 32.14 -13.02 3.38
CA GLY A 480 32.93 -12.47 2.27
C GLY A 480 34.12 -11.63 2.72
N ALA A 481 33.91 -10.72 3.66
CA ALA A 481 34.97 -9.85 4.18
C ALA A 481 36.02 -10.60 5.03
N LYS A 482 35.58 -11.54 5.89
CA LYS A 482 36.49 -12.36 6.73
C LYS A 482 37.39 -13.24 5.88
N ASP A 483 36.87 -13.81 4.80
CA ASP A 483 37.63 -14.69 3.92
C ASP A 483 38.65 -13.97 3.04
N LEU A 484 38.30 -12.80 2.50
CA LEU A 484 39.27 -11.95 1.81
C LEU A 484 40.42 -11.60 2.77
N LYS A 485 40.10 -11.15 3.98
CA LYS A 485 41.09 -10.82 5.01
C LYS A 485 41.99 -12.02 5.36
N ARG A 486 41.46 -13.25 5.37
CA ARG A 486 42.23 -14.48 5.61
C ARG A 486 43.22 -14.77 4.47
N LYS A 487 42.81 -14.65 3.20
CA LYS A 487 43.68 -14.90 2.04
C LYS A 487 44.82 -13.88 1.91
N PHE A 488 44.57 -12.60 2.24
CA PHE A 488 45.62 -11.57 2.26
C PHE A 488 46.54 -11.62 3.50
N ARG A 489 46.25 -12.50 4.49
CA ARG A 489 47.08 -12.68 5.69
C ARG A 489 48.10 -13.81 5.60
N VAL A 490 48.13 -14.55 4.49
CA VAL A 490 49.14 -15.60 4.29
C VAL A 490 50.44 -14.91 3.87
N LYS A 491 51.41 -14.92 4.79
CA LYS A 491 52.80 -14.46 4.60
C LYS A 491 53.54 -15.34 3.60
#